data_AF-A0A2K2VWR7-F1
#
_entry.id   AF-A0A2K2VWR7-F1
#
_cell.length_a   1.000
_cell.length_b   1.000
_cell.length_c   1.000
_cell.angle_alpha   90.00
_cell.angle_beta   90.00
_cell.angle_gamma   90.00
#
_symmetry.space_group_name_H-M   'P 1'
#
loop_
_entity.id
_entity.type
_entity.pdbx_description
1 polymer ?
#
loop_
_entity_poly.entity_id
_entity_poly.type
_entity_poly.pdbx_seq_one_letter_code
_entity_poly.pdbx_strand_id
1 'polypeptide(L)'
;MASIEEIVPVLPVSLVATVFLEDPEEWLSEFDVKAYVHRLIEELQSKGARVYLSKRSGEHTLTTALNMLKLRRLVVESDGLLRADRESLPVLSYYANAIDHWRQNQPTSTSEG
;
A
#
# COMPACT_ATOMS: atom_id res chain seq x y z
N MET A 1 -12.20 -14.11 -24.38
CA MET A 1 -12.48 -12.71 -23.98
C MET A 1 -11.68 -12.46 -22.72
N ALA A 2 -10.62 -11.65 -22.80
CA ALA A 2 -9.80 -11.33 -21.63
C ALA A 2 -10.57 -10.33 -20.76
N SER A 3 -10.94 -10.74 -19.56
CA SER A 3 -11.70 -9.93 -18.62
C SER A 3 -10.85 -8.73 -18.18
N ILE A 4 -11.40 -7.52 -18.35
CA ILE A 4 -10.74 -6.23 -18.09
C ILE A 4 -10.36 -6.05 -16.60
N GLU A 5 -10.82 -6.94 -15.72
CA GLU A 5 -10.51 -6.97 -14.29
C GLU A 5 -9.02 -7.30 -13.97
N GLU A 6 -8.25 -7.82 -14.93
CA GLU A 6 -6.81 -8.16 -14.75
C GLU A 6 -5.82 -7.00 -15.03
N ILE A 7 -6.28 -5.77 -15.28
CA ILE A 7 -5.45 -4.71 -15.90
C ILE A 7 -5.16 -3.52 -14.96
N VAL A 8 -5.75 -3.44 -13.76
CA VAL A 8 -5.53 -2.28 -12.88
C VAL A 8 -4.25 -2.45 -12.04
N PRO A 9 -3.20 -1.62 -12.23
CA PRO A 9 -1.99 -1.72 -11.45
C PRO A 9 -2.22 -1.27 -10.00
N VAL A 10 -1.58 -1.95 -9.05
CA VAL A 10 -1.52 -1.50 -7.66
C VAL A 10 -0.83 -0.13 -7.59
N LEU A 11 -1.53 0.86 -7.03
CA LEU A 11 -1.03 2.22 -6.94
C LEU A 11 -0.08 2.40 -5.73
N PRO A 12 1.03 3.16 -5.88
CA PRO A 12 1.96 3.44 -4.79
C PRO A 12 1.30 4.03 -3.54
N VAL A 13 0.32 4.93 -3.71
CA VAL A 13 -0.40 5.55 -2.59
C VAL A 13 -1.19 4.53 -1.76
N SER A 14 -1.77 3.51 -2.41
CA SER A 14 -2.50 2.44 -1.72
C SER A 14 -1.57 1.55 -0.92
N LEU A 15 -0.36 1.30 -1.42
CA LEU A 15 0.67 0.54 -0.69
C LEU A 15 1.12 1.28 0.57
N VAL A 16 1.47 2.57 0.44
CA VAL A 16 1.92 3.38 1.59
C VAL A 16 0.79 3.55 2.61
N ALA A 17 -0.44 3.80 2.16
CA ALA A 17 -1.59 3.91 3.05
C ALA A 17 -1.86 2.61 3.82
N THR A 18 -1.69 1.46 3.17
CA THR A 18 -1.86 0.14 3.82
C THR A 18 -0.84 -0.05 4.94
N VAL A 19 0.43 0.29 4.72
CA VAL A 19 1.48 0.19 5.75
C VAL A 19 1.14 1.00 7.01
N PHE A 20 0.66 2.23 6.84
CA PHE A 20 0.25 3.07 7.98
C PHE A 20 -1.03 2.59 8.69
N LEU A 21 -1.79 1.67 8.08
CA LEU A 21 -3.01 1.10 8.68
C LEU A 21 -2.75 -0.22 9.41
N GLU A 22 -1.61 -0.88 9.20
CA GLU A 22 -1.25 -2.09 9.95
C GLU A 22 -1.10 -1.79 11.45
N ASP A 23 -0.42 -0.69 11.79
CA ASP A 23 -0.40 -0.12 13.13
C ASP A 23 -0.46 1.42 13.06
N PRO A 24 -1.66 2.02 13.14
CA PRO A 24 -1.83 3.47 13.03
C PRO A 24 -1.17 4.31 14.12
N GLU A 25 -0.80 3.68 15.25
CA GLU A 25 -0.19 4.37 16.38
C GLU A 25 1.35 4.29 16.35
N GLU A 26 1.91 3.44 15.49
CA GLU A 26 3.34 3.25 15.35
C GLU A 26 4.02 4.45 14.66
N TRP A 27 5.16 4.87 15.22
CA TRP A 27 6.04 5.86 14.62
C TRP A 27 7.13 5.15 13.81
N LEU A 28 7.14 5.39 12.50
CA LEU A 28 8.01 4.73 11.55
C LEU A 28 8.99 5.71 10.92
N SER A 29 10.27 5.33 10.77
CA SER A 29 11.14 6.11 9.89
C SER A 29 10.73 5.95 8.42
N GLU A 30 11.15 6.87 7.56
CA GLU A 30 10.92 6.71 6.10
C GLU A 30 11.52 5.39 5.57
N PHE A 31 12.64 4.95 6.15
CA PHE A 31 13.27 3.68 5.81
C PHE A 31 12.37 2.49 6.17
N ASP A 32 11.77 2.50 7.37
CA ASP A 32 10.85 1.44 7.82
C ASP A 32 9.63 1.38 6.91
N VAL A 33 9.01 2.52 6.61
CA VAL A 33 7.87 2.60 5.69
C VAL A 33 8.21 1.95 4.34
N LYS A 34 9.36 2.28 3.75
CA LYS A 34 9.80 1.70 2.47
C LYS A 34 10.05 0.19 2.58
N ALA A 35 10.67 -0.26 3.67
CA ALA A 35 10.90 -1.68 3.92
C ALA A 35 9.58 -2.46 4.06
N TYR A 36 8.60 -1.91 4.76
CA TYR A 36 7.25 -2.50 4.86
C TYR A 36 6.53 -2.51 3.53
N VAL A 37 6.62 -1.42 2.75
CA VAL A 37 6.02 -1.37 1.40
C VAL A 37 6.65 -2.43 0.49
N HIS A 38 7.96 -2.60 0.50
CA HIS A 38 8.60 -3.65 -0.31
C HIS A 38 8.13 -5.06 0.07
N ARG A 39 8.00 -5.36 1.38
CA ARG A 39 7.40 -6.62 1.83
C ARG A 39 5.97 -6.80 1.35
N LEU A 40 5.14 -5.76 1.48
CA LEU A 40 3.77 -5.79 0.98
C LEU A 40 3.72 -6.04 -0.53
N ILE A 41 4.63 -5.46 -1.30
CA ILE A 41 4.72 -5.71 -2.74
C ILE A 41 5.04 -7.17 -3.04
N GLU A 42 6.02 -7.75 -2.35
CA GLU A 42 6.39 -9.15 -2.51
C GLU A 42 5.21 -10.09 -2.18
N GLU A 43 4.48 -9.79 -1.09
CA GLU A 43 3.28 -10.52 -0.70
C GLU A 43 2.19 -10.45 -1.78
N LEU A 44 1.88 -9.25 -2.28
CA LEU A 44 0.87 -9.06 -3.32
C LEU A 44 1.27 -9.74 -4.64
N GLN A 45 2.55 -9.65 -5.03
CA GLN A 45 3.08 -10.33 -6.21
C GLN A 45 2.98 -11.85 -6.08
N SER A 46 3.23 -12.41 -4.88
CA SER A 46 3.07 -13.84 -4.62
C SER A 46 1.63 -14.34 -4.81
N LYS A 47 0.65 -13.44 -4.69
CA LYS A 47 -0.78 -13.70 -4.89
C LYS A 47 -1.27 -13.38 -6.31
N GLY A 48 -0.37 -13.00 -7.22
CA GLY A 48 -0.66 -12.71 -8.63
C GLY A 48 -0.88 -11.23 -8.96
N ALA A 49 -0.73 -10.32 -8.00
CA ALA A 49 -0.91 -8.89 -8.25
C ALA A 49 0.22 -8.33 -9.13
N ARG A 50 -0.16 -7.54 -10.14
CA ARG A 50 0.82 -6.79 -10.95
C ARG A 50 1.13 -5.45 -10.29
N VAL A 51 2.28 -5.37 -9.65
CA VAL A 51 2.84 -4.13 -9.10
C VAL A 51 3.94 -3.62 -10.03
N TYR A 52 3.76 -2.42 -10.61
CA TYR A 52 4.76 -1.81 -11.49
C TYR A 52 5.62 -0.78 -10.73
N LEU A 53 6.67 -1.24 -10.07
CA LEU A 53 7.78 -0.38 -9.62
C LEU A 53 9.05 -0.78 -10.37
N SER A 54 9.52 0.08 -11.28
CA SER A 54 10.81 -0.17 -11.93
C SER A 54 11.95 0.04 -10.93
N LYS A 55 13.05 -0.73 -11.01
CA LYS A 55 14.21 -0.56 -10.10
C LYS A 55 14.79 0.87 -10.12
N ARG A 56 14.66 1.58 -11.25
CA ARG A 56 15.23 2.92 -11.43
C ARG A 56 14.32 4.04 -10.92
N SER A 57 13.00 3.85 -10.94
CA SER A 57 12.02 4.88 -10.57
C SER A 57 11.18 4.52 -9.34
N GLY A 58 11.25 3.28 -8.84
CA GLY A 58 10.43 2.79 -7.73
C GLY A 58 10.68 3.56 -6.45
N GLU A 59 11.94 3.81 -6.13
CA GLU A 59 12.34 4.62 -4.96
C GLU A 59 11.74 6.02 -5.01
N HIS A 60 11.91 6.72 -6.15
CA HIS A 60 11.33 8.05 -6.35
C HIS A 60 9.79 8.02 -6.31
N THR A 61 9.18 6.95 -6.80
CA THR A 61 7.73 6.76 -6.80
C THR A 61 7.19 6.59 -5.38
N LEU A 62 7.84 5.80 -4.53
CA LEU A 62 7.47 5.63 -3.13
C LEU A 62 7.65 6.92 -2.33
N THR A 63 8.78 7.60 -2.51
CA THR A 63 8.99 8.92 -1.89
C THR A 63 7.92 9.93 -2.32
N THR A 64 7.54 9.93 -3.59
CA THR A 64 6.47 10.81 -4.10
C THR A 64 5.11 10.48 -3.47
N ALA A 65 4.78 9.20 -3.35
CA ALA A 65 3.53 8.76 -2.71
C ALA A 65 3.48 9.15 -1.23
N LEU A 66 4.58 8.96 -0.50
CA LEU A 66 4.69 9.37 0.89
C LEU A 66 4.56 10.89 1.05
N ASN A 67 5.25 11.66 0.22
CA ASN A 67 5.13 13.13 0.21
C ASN A 67 3.70 13.58 -0.08
N MET A 68 2.99 12.91 -0.97
CA MET A 68 1.58 13.20 -1.24
C MET A 68 0.69 12.99 0.00
N LEU A 69 0.91 11.94 0.78
CA LEU A 69 0.18 11.72 2.03
C LEU A 69 0.51 12.80 3.09
N LYS A 70 1.78 13.19 3.21
CA LYS A 70 2.23 14.27 4.10
C LYS A 70 1.63 15.62 3.74
N LEU A 71 1.68 16.00 2.46
CA LEU A 71 1.12 17.27 1.96
C LEU A 71 -0.38 17.40 2.22
N ARG A 72 -1.10 16.27 2.19
CA ARG A 72 -2.53 16.19 2.50
C ARG A 72 -2.83 16.00 4.00
N ARG A 73 -1.81 16.00 4.86
CA ARG A 73 -1.90 15.77 6.30
C ARG A 73 -2.53 14.42 6.69
N LEU A 74 -2.42 13.42 5.82
CA LEU A 74 -2.88 12.06 6.11
C LEU A 74 -1.85 11.30 6.96
N VAL A 75 -0.60 11.73 6.90
CA VAL A 75 0.52 11.25 7.70
C VAL A 75 1.15 12.47 8.35
N VAL A 76 1.40 12.38 9.65
CA VAL A 76 2.12 13.38 10.43
C VAL A 76 3.58 12.99 10.58
N GLU A 77 4.44 13.99 10.76
CA GLU A 77 5.88 13.80 10.96
C GLU A 77 6.32 14.50 12.24
N SER A 78 7.09 13.80 13.07
CA SER A 78 7.74 14.34 14.27
C SER A 78 9.12 13.70 14.42
N ASP A 79 10.15 14.51 14.60
CA ASP A 79 11.54 14.03 14.82
C ASP A 79 12.04 13.04 13.75
N GLY A 80 11.61 13.22 12.50
CA GLY A 80 11.98 12.34 11.37
C GLY A 80 11.23 10.99 11.35
N LEU A 81 10.27 10.80 12.26
CA LEU A 81 9.36 9.67 12.28
C LEU A 81 7.99 10.07 11.75
N LEU A 82 7.30 9.10 11.17
CA LEU A 82 6.04 9.25 10.46
C LEU A 82 4.98 8.37 11.12
N ARG A 83 3.75 8.87 11.21
CA ARG A 83 2.61 8.11 11.72
C ARG A 83 1.34 8.53 11.00
N ALA A 84 0.34 7.64 10.93
CA ALA A 84 -0.98 8.01 10.45
C ALA A 84 -1.55 9.18 11.27
N ASP A 85 -2.21 10.13 10.59
CA ASP A 85 -3.09 11.07 11.26
C ASP A 85 -4.40 10.36 11.64
N ARG A 86 -4.81 10.47 12.91
CA ARG A 86 -5.99 9.77 13.44
C ARG A 86 -7.28 10.21 12.77
N GLU A 87 -7.41 11.50 12.43
CA GLU A 87 -8.59 12.04 11.76
C GLU A 87 -8.67 11.58 10.29
N SER A 88 -7.52 11.22 9.72
CA SER A 88 -7.35 10.82 8.32
C SER A 88 -7.45 9.31 8.07
N LEU A 89 -7.63 8.48 9.11
CA LEU A 89 -7.77 7.02 8.96
C LEU A 89 -8.84 6.58 7.95
N PRO A 90 -10.02 7.23 7.86
CA PRO A 90 -11.01 6.88 6.84
C PRO A 90 -10.50 7.10 5.41
N VAL A 91 -9.70 8.15 5.19
CA VAL A 91 -9.12 8.47 3.88
C VAL A 91 -8.00 7.51 3.52
N LEU A 92 -7.13 7.17 4.49
CA LEU A 92 -6.12 6.13 4.30
C LEU A 92 -6.79 4.78 3.96
N SER A 93 -7.87 4.44 4.67
CA SER A 93 -8.63 3.21 4.42
C SER A 93 -9.23 3.19 3.01
N TYR A 94 -9.76 4.31 2.53
CA TYR A 94 -10.23 4.45 1.16
C TYR A 94 -9.14 4.11 0.12
N TYR A 95 -7.90 4.55 0.34
CA TYR A 95 -6.79 4.20 -0.54
C TYR A 95 -6.37 2.73 -0.42
N ALA A 96 -6.35 2.18 0.79
CA ALA A 96 -5.96 0.78 1.04
C ALA A 96 -6.97 -0.22 0.47
N ASN A 97 -8.26 0.12 0.47
CA ASN A 97 -9.33 -0.72 -0.10
C ASN A 97 -9.09 -1.11 -1.57
N ALA A 98 -8.35 -0.28 -2.32
CA ALA A 98 -8.01 -0.58 -3.72
C ALA A 98 -7.17 -1.85 -3.90
N ILE A 99 -6.48 -2.34 -2.86
CA ILE A 99 -5.62 -3.53 -2.91
C ILE A 99 -6.07 -4.64 -1.98
N ASP A 100 -7.16 -4.44 -1.24
CA ASP A 100 -7.55 -5.33 -0.15
C ASP A 100 -8.07 -6.70 -0.65
N HIS A 101 -8.63 -6.75 -1.86
CA HIS A 101 -9.00 -8.00 -2.51
C HIS A 101 -7.80 -8.96 -2.72
N TRP A 102 -6.57 -8.43 -2.90
CA TRP A 102 -5.36 -9.26 -2.92
C TRP A 102 -4.95 -9.70 -1.51
N ARG A 103 -5.29 -8.94 -0.47
CA ARG A 103 -4.94 -9.25 0.91
C ARG A 103 -5.88 -10.31 1.49
N GLN A 104 -7.17 -10.23 1.18
CA GLN A 104 -8.22 -11.11 1.71
C GLN A 104 -8.38 -12.46 0.98
N ASN A 105 -7.78 -12.66 -0.20
CA ASN A 105 -8.05 -13.87 -0.99
C ASN A 105 -7.42 -15.13 -0.36
N GLN A 106 -8.24 -15.95 0.30
CA GLN A 106 -8.04 -17.39 0.39
C GLN A 106 -8.43 -18.01 -0.96
N PRO A 107 -7.76 -19.08 -1.44
CA PRO A 107 -8.26 -19.82 -2.58
C PRO A 107 -9.59 -20.47 -2.18
N THR A 108 -10.71 -19.96 -2.71
CA THR A 108 -11.94 -20.75 -2.77
C THR A 108 -11.65 -21.98 -3.62
N SER A 109 -11.33 -23.06 -2.93
CA SER A 109 -11.40 -24.42 -3.45
C SER A 109 -12.88 -24.76 -3.58
N THR A 110 -13.52 -24.26 -4.63
CA THR A 110 -14.80 -24.81 -5.06
C THR A 110 -14.47 -26.03 -5.92
N SER A 111 -14.45 -27.17 -5.23
CA SER A 111 -14.57 -28.50 -5.81
C SER A 111 -15.75 -28.55 -6.77
N GLU A 112 -15.48 -28.85 -8.04
CA GLU A 112 -16.46 -29.42 -8.95
C GLU A 112 -16.92 -30.78 -8.40
N GLY A 113 -18.24 -30.95 -8.29
CA GLY A 113 -18.91 -32.19 -7.91
C GLY A 113 -20.32 -32.19 -8.47
#